data_AF-H0TJ22-F1
#
_entry.id   AF-H0TJ22-F1
#
_cell.length_a   1.000
_cell.length_b   1.000
_cell.length_c   1.000
_cell.angle_alpha   90.00
_cell.angle_beta   90.00
_cell.angle_gamma   90.00
#
_symmetry.space_group_name_H-M   'P 1'
#
loop_
_entity.id
_entity.type
_entity.pdbx_description
1 polymer ?
#
loop_
_entity_poly.entity_id
_entity_poly.type
_entity_poly.pdbx_seq_one_letter_code
_entity_poly.pdbx_strand_id
1 'polypeptide(L)'
;MPQPGLSDAKAARMLEGFRAGHTMRPYNVKQAVFRDYCDAHPEYAKVAQPLLQANYKAANARKGERHRSMTHCRHGHSLADAWVTYQNGYSKRDCRTCWLLRSRRGGVMKPETFRKVEQALINGAPIGQITHGHPMGGRPKDLSLKLVDAMTFARKRREDPVFDALVREKIALSRARGRQFALVHRRTRIIRAQNDTFSVLRAVVPMSLPRDVRDDVIGALSVAMLEQHWNEEQVRQNVRAFINAHYRQFTKFGPISLDLPLFDGSSATLKDTIVRGLWD
;
A
#
# COMPACT_ATOMS: atom_id res chain seq x y z
N MET A 1 36.30 -24.61 17.67
CA MET A 1 36.25 -25.47 18.88
C MET A 1 34.85 -26.07 18.99
N PRO A 2 34.70 -27.41 19.05
CA PRO A 2 33.39 -28.05 19.20
C PRO A 2 32.72 -27.59 20.50
N GLN A 3 31.43 -27.24 20.46
CA GLN A 3 30.68 -26.90 21.67
C GLN A 3 30.61 -28.17 22.54
N PRO A 4 30.91 -28.12 23.84
CA PRO A 4 30.76 -29.28 24.71
C PRO A 4 29.30 -29.75 24.66
N GLY A 5 29.09 -31.03 24.35
CA GLY A 5 27.77 -31.65 24.30
C GLY A 5 27.05 -31.61 25.66
N LEU A 6 25.75 -31.93 25.65
CA LEU A 6 24.97 -32.05 26.88
C LEU A 6 25.45 -33.29 27.66
N SER A 7 25.92 -33.11 28.90
CA SER A 7 26.31 -34.25 29.75
C SER A 7 25.09 -34.93 30.40
N ASP A 8 25.21 -36.23 30.69
CA ASP A 8 24.12 -37.02 31.30
C ASP A 8 23.66 -36.47 32.65
N ALA A 9 24.60 -36.03 33.50
CA ALA A 9 24.27 -35.38 34.76
C ALA A 9 23.44 -34.10 34.55
N LYS A 10 23.71 -33.34 33.48
CA LYS A 10 22.90 -32.16 33.15
C LYS A 10 21.55 -32.54 32.56
N ALA A 11 21.49 -33.59 31.73
CA ALA A 11 20.25 -34.12 31.18
C ALA A 11 19.32 -34.65 32.29
N ALA A 12 19.84 -35.38 33.29
CA ALA A 12 19.07 -35.85 34.43
C ALA A 12 18.40 -34.69 35.20
N ARG A 13 19.15 -33.62 35.51
CA ARG A 13 18.60 -32.40 36.15
C ARG A 13 17.56 -31.70 35.27
N MET A 14 17.73 -31.72 33.95
CA MET A 14 16.74 -31.17 33.02
C MET A 14 15.44 -31.97 33.07
N LEU A 15 15.53 -33.31 33.10
CA LEU A 15 14.37 -34.18 33.16
C LEU A 15 13.57 -34.01 34.45
N GLU A 16 14.24 -33.90 35.60
CA GLU A 16 13.61 -33.52 36.87
C GLU A 16 12.91 -32.17 36.77
N GLY A 17 13.58 -31.19 36.14
CA GLY A 17 13.01 -29.90 35.80
C GLY A 17 11.74 -29.96 34.96
N PHE A 18 11.77 -30.79 33.92
CA PHE A 18 10.64 -30.96 33.03
C PHE A 18 9.46 -31.61 33.75
N ARG A 19 9.71 -32.57 34.65
CA ARG A 19 8.67 -33.12 35.53
C ARG A 19 8.09 -32.06 36.48
N ALA A 20 8.91 -31.11 36.93
CA ALA A 20 8.48 -29.95 37.73
C ALA A 20 7.82 -28.82 36.92
N GLY A 21 7.59 -29.00 35.61
CA GLY A 21 6.91 -27.99 34.77
C GLY A 21 7.83 -26.91 34.20
N HIS A 22 9.16 -27.04 34.33
CA HIS A 22 10.11 -26.11 33.75
C HIS A 22 10.32 -26.35 32.25
N THR A 23 10.66 -25.29 31.52
CA THR A 23 11.11 -25.39 30.11
C THR A 23 12.64 -25.50 30.06
N MET A 24 13.24 -25.56 28.86
CA MET A 24 14.71 -25.59 28.72
C MET A 24 15.42 -24.30 29.20
N ARG A 25 14.72 -23.17 29.31
CA ARG A 25 15.32 -21.85 29.53
C ARG A 25 16.24 -21.75 30.78
N PRO A 26 15.86 -22.28 31.97
CA PRO A 26 16.70 -22.21 33.17
C PRO A 26 18.04 -22.95 33.07
N TYR A 27 18.13 -23.94 32.16
CA TYR A 27 19.31 -24.79 32.03
C TYR A 27 20.36 -24.24 31.06
N ASN A 28 20.05 -23.14 30.37
CA ASN A 28 20.90 -22.48 29.37
C ASN A 28 21.44 -23.48 28.33
N VAL A 29 20.59 -24.36 27.82
CA VAL A 29 20.93 -25.34 26.77
C VAL A 29 20.32 -24.88 25.45
N LYS A 30 21.13 -24.81 24.40
CA LYS A 30 20.66 -24.49 23.05
C LYS A 30 19.79 -25.63 22.51
N GLN A 31 18.80 -25.28 21.69
CA GLN A 31 17.87 -26.27 21.12
C GLN A 31 18.57 -27.33 20.27
N ALA A 32 19.60 -26.95 19.50
CA ALA A 32 20.39 -27.89 18.71
C ALA A 32 21.08 -28.94 19.59
N VAL A 33 21.82 -28.49 20.62
CA VAL A 33 22.52 -29.39 21.55
C VAL A 33 21.56 -30.35 22.28
N PHE A 34 20.36 -29.90 22.63
CA PHE A 34 19.34 -30.77 23.23
C PHE A 34 18.80 -31.79 22.23
N ARG A 35 18.61 -31.39 20.97
CA ARG A 35 18.17 -32.28 19.88
C ARG A 35 19.21 -33.37 19.63
N ASP A 36 20.47 -32.98 19.44
CA ASP A 36 21.58 -33.91 19.21
C ASP A 36 21.69 -34.93 20.37
N TYR A 37 21.47 -34.49 21.62
CA TYR A 37 21.44 -35.38 22.78
C TYR A 37 20.24 -36.33 22.75
N CYS A 38 19.04 -35.85 22.41
CA CYS A 38 17.85 -36.69 22.26
C CYS A 38 18.01 -37.73 21.14
N ASP A 39 18.64 -37.36 20.02
CA ASP A 39 18.89 -38.26 18.90
C ASP A 39 19.87 -39.37 19.30
N ALA A 40 20.88 -39.05 20.12
CA ALA A 40 21.81 -40.02 20.70
C ALA A 40 21.21 -40.86 21.86
N HIS A 41 20.14 -40.40 22.51
CA HIS A 41 19.54 -41.03 23.69
C HIS A 41 18.00 -41.17 23.54
N PRO A 42 17.51 -42.14 22.73
CA PRO A 42 16.10 -42.24 22.39
C PRO A 42 15.19 -42.50 23.60
N GLU A 43 15.64 -43.28 24.59
CA GLU A 43 14.87 -43.52 25.83
C GLU A 43 14.66 -42.24 26.65
N TYR A 44 15.68 -41.38 26.72
CA TYR A 44 15.57 -40.06 27.34
C TYR A 44 14.60 -39.18 26.55
N ALA A 45 14.71 -39.17 25.21
CA ALA A 45 13.85 -38.37 24.34
C ALA A 45 12.37 -38.74 24.48
N LYS A 46 12.05 -40.03 24.56
CA LYS A 46 10.70 -40.57 24.73
C LYS A 46 9.99 -40.00 25.96
N VAL A 47 10.72 -39.73 27.04
CA VAL A 47 10.16 -39.14 28.27
C VAL A 47 10.26 -37.61 28.26
N ALA A 48 11.40 -37.06 27.83
CA ALA A 48 11.67 -35.63 27.94
C ALA A 48 10.88 -34.78 26.94
N GLN A 49 10.70 -35.23 25.69
CA GLN A 49 10.04 -34.44 24.64
C GLN A 49 8.56 -34.14 24.94
N PRO A 50 7.72 -35.11 25.35
CA PRO A 50 6.32 -34.83 25.69
C PRO A 50 6.18 -33.87 26.87
N LEU A 51 7.00 -34.03 27.91
CA LEU A 51 7.03 -33.13 29.07
C LEU A 51 7.41 -31.71 28.65
N LEU A 52 8.46 -31.57 27.84
CA LEU A 52 8.92 -30.28 27.36
C LEU A 52 7.85 -29.59 26.48
N GLN A 53 7.18 -30.33 25.61
CA GLN A 53 6.09 -29.81 24.78
C GLN A 53 4.90 -29.34 25.63
N ALA A 54 4.48 -30.13 26.63
CA ALA A 54 3.45 -29.75 27.58
C ALA A 54 3.83 -28.48 28.36
N ASN A 55 5.08 -28.41 28.82
CA ASN A 55 5.59 -27.24 29.56
C ASN A 55 5.67 -26.00 28.67
N TYR A 56 6.05 -26.12 27.41
CA TYR A 56 5.99 -25.01 26.46
C TYR A 56 4.56 -24.53 26.21
N LYS A 57 3.60 -25.44 26.05
CA LYS A 57 2.18 -25.10 25.91
C LYS A 57 1.66 -24.35 27.14
N ALA A 58 1.95 -24.86 28.34
CA ALA A 58 1.58 -24.21 29.60
C ALA A 58 2.29 -22.86 29.81
N ALA A 59 3.58 -22.76 29.47
CA ALA A 59 4.31 -21.50 29.54
C ALA A 59 3.78 -20.46 28.54
N ASN A 60 3.41 -20.89 27.32
CA ASN A 60 2.82 -20.03 26.31
C ASN A 60 1.43 -19.55 26.71
N ALA A 61 0.60 -20.39 27.34
CA ALA A 61 -0.70 -19.97 27.88
C ALA A 61 -0.55 -18.86 28.94
N ARG A 62 0.51 -18.93 29.77
CA ARG A 62 0.86 -17.90 30.76
C ARG A 62 1.47 -16.64 30.16
N LYS A 63 1.95 -16.66 28.91
CA LYS A 63 2.50 -15.45 28.27
C LYS A 63 1.41 -14.39 28.16
N GLY A 64 1.77 -13.17 28.57
CA GLY A 64 0.86 -12.04 28.59
C GLY A 64 -0.11 -12.02 29.77
N GLU A 65 -0.16 -13.05 30.63
CA GLU A 65 -1.10 -13.08 31.76
C GLU A 65 -0.91 -11.88 32.68
N ARG A 66 0.34 -11.58 33.06
CA ARG A 66 0.66 -10.34 33.80
C ARG A 66 0.10 -9.10 33.10
N HIS A 67 0.25 -9.00 31.78
CA HIS A 67 -0.26 -7.85 31.03
C HIS A 67 -1.78 -7.83 30.90
N ARG A 68 -2.46 -8.97 31.01
CA ARG A 68 -3.93 -9.09 31.04
C ARG A 68 -4.50 -8.82 32.43
N SER A 69 -3.81 -9.24 33.49
CA SER A 69 -4.23 -9.06 34.88
C SER A 69 -3.89 -7.68 35.46
N MET A 70 -3.01 -6.91 34.80
CA MET A 70 -2.74 -5.52 35.22
C MET A 70 -4.01 -4.67 35.19
N THR A 71 -4.48 -4.20 36.34
CA THR A 71 -5.63 -3.30 36.45
C THR A 71 -5.24 -1.84 36.24
N HIS A 72 -3.97 -1.51 36.50
CA HIS A 72 -3.44 -0.15 36.43
C HIS A 72 -2.17 -0.07 35.59
N CYS A 73 -1.94 1.08 34.97
CA CYS A 73 -0.70 1.37 34.29
C CYS A 73 0.41 1.71 35.30
N ARG A 74 1.66 1.86 34.83
CA ARG A 74 2.80 2.22 35.70
C ARG A 74 2.67 3.56 36.43
N HIS A 75 1.71 4.40 36.04
CA HIS A 75 1.41 5.70 36.66
C HIS A 75 0.14 5.65 37.53
N GLY A 76 -0.41 4.46 37.81
CA GLY A 76 -1.59 4.30 38.66
C GLY A 76 -2.92 4.59 37.98
N HIS A 77 -2.97 4.90 36.68
CA HIS A 77 -4.25 5.07 35.97
C HIS A 77 -4.89 3.72 35.65
N SER A 78 -6.22 3.65 35.79
CA SER A 78 -7.01 2.46 35.41
C SER A 78 -6.79 2.06 33.95
N LEU A 79 -6.72 0.75 33.72
CA LEU A 79 -6.68 0.11 32.40
C LEU A 79 -8.03 -0.51 31.99
N ALA A 80 -9.11 -0.22 32.73
CA ALA A 80 -10.45 -0.65 32.37
C ALA A 80 -10.85 -0.13 30.96
N ASP A 81 -10.55 1.14 30.69
CA ASP A 81 -10.83 1.81 29.40
C ASP A 81 -9.57 1.93 28.51
N ALA A 82 -8.61 1.02 28.67
CA ALA A 82 -7.39 1.06 27.88
C ALA A 82 -7.66 0.75 26.40
N TRP A 83 -6.86 1.35 25.52
CA TRP A 83 -6.87 0.94 24.12
C TRP A 83 -6.08 -0.34 23.94
N VAL A 84 -6.71 -1.33 23.31
CA VAL A 84 -6.04 -2.58 22.95
C VAL A 84 -5.48 -2.42 21.54
N THR A 85 -4.16 -2.46 21.41
CA THR A 85 -3.46 -2.42 20.13
C THR A 85 -2.77 -3.76 19.89
N TYR A 86 -2.79 -4.24 18.65
CA TYR A 86 -2.08 -5.45 18.25
C TYR A 86 -0.81 -5.04 17.51
N GLN A 87 0.36 -5.42 18.05
CA GLN A 87 1.66 -5.12 17.45
C GLN A 87 2.51 -6.38 17.50
N ASN A 88 3.12 -6.77 16.37
CA ASN A 88 4.02 -7.93 16.27
C ASN A 88 3.46 -9.23 16.90
N GLY A 89 2.16 -9.49 16.72
CA GLY A 89 1.50 -10.71 17.23
C GLY A 89 1.16 -10.70 18.72
N TYR A 90 1.37 -9.59 19.44
CA TYR A 90 0.92 -9.43 20.83
C TYR A 90 -0.11 -8.30 20.97
N SER A 91 -1.08 -8.50 21.87
CA SER A 91 -2.00 -7.46 22.31
C SER A 91 -1.38 -6.64 23.44
N LYS A 92 -1.33 -5.33 23.28
CA LYS A 92 -0.88 -4.39 24.31
C LYS A 92 -2.04 -3.48 24.71
N ARG A 93 -2.16 -3.22 26.01
CA ARG A 93 -3.07 -2.21 26.55
C ARG A 93 -2.34 -0.90 26.76
N ASP A 94 -2.71 0.12 26.01
CA ASP A 94 -2.22 1.48 26.17
C ASP A 94 -3.17 2.28 27.05
N CYS A 95 -2.64 2.82 28.14
CA CYS A 95 -3.41 3.63 29.08
C CYS A 95 -3.90 4.92 28.39
N ARG A 96 -5.23 5.06 28.33
CA ARG A 96 -5.90 6.20 27.68
C ARG A 96 -5.52 7.54 28.31
N THR A 97 -5.46 7.61 29.64
CA THR A 97 -5.04 8.82 30.37
C THR A 97 -3.60 9.18 30.06
N CYS A 98 -2.67 8.21 30.10
CA CYS A 98 -1.28 8.46 29.73
C CYS A 98 -1.13 8.92 28.28
N TRP A 99 -1.91 8.35 27.37
CA TRP A 99 -1.93 8.78 25.99
C TRP A 99 -2.44 10.22 25.86
N LEU A 100 -3.54 10.57 26.54
CA LEU A 100 -4.11 11.91 26.54
C LEU A 100 -3.14 12.95 27.14
N LEU A 101 -2.49 12.62 28.25
CA LEU A 101 -1.47 13.48 28.86
C LEU A 101 -0.29 13.68 27.91
N ARG A 102 0.17 12.62 27.24
CA ARG A 102 1.25 12.68 26.25
C ARG A 102 0.84 13.51 25.03
N SER A 103 -0.36 13.29 24.50
CA SER A 103 -0.84 14.03 23.33
C SER A 103 -1.00 15.51 23.67
N ARG A 104 -1.57 15.86 24.83
CA ARG A 104 -1.69 17.25 25.31
C ARG A 104 -0.34 17.94 25.52
N ARG A 105 0.68 17.21 26.00
CA ARG A 105 2.02 17.78 26.22
C ARG A 105 2.70 18.19 24.91
N GLY A 106 2.51 17.44 23.82
CA GLY A 106 3.21 17.71 22.56
C GLY A 106 4.74 17.58 22.65
N GLY A 107 5.42 17.49 21.52
CA GLY A 107 6.88 17.53 21.46
C GLY A 107 7.43 18.95 21.60
N VAL A 108 8.75 19.07 21.68
CA VAL A 108 9.47 20.34 21.49
C VAL A 108 9.84 20.44 20.01
N MET A 109 9.51 21.57 19.38
CA MET A 109 9.86 21.81 17.98
C MET A 109 11.34 22.17 17.88
N LYS A 110 12.13 21.37 17.14
CA LYS A 110 13.55 21.67 16.91
C LYS A 110 13.69 22.98 16.10
N PRO A 111 14.75 23.78 16.32
CA PRO A 111 14.93 25.05 15.60
C PRO A 111 14.91 24.92 14.07
N GLU A 112 15.51 23.86 13.53
CA GLU A 112 15.49 23.60 12.08
C GLU A 112 14.08 23.32 11.56
N THR A 113 13.30 22.52 12.29
CA THR A 113 11.90 22.23 11.95
C THR A 113 11.05 23.49 12.05
N PHE A 114 11.32 24.35 13.03
CA PHE A 114 10.65 25.63 13.19
C PHE A 114 10.85 26.53 11.97
N ARG A 115 12.10 26.70 11.50
CA ARG A 115 12.39 27.46 10.26
C ARG A 115 11.65 26.91 9.04
N LYS A 116 11.62 25.58 8.88
CA LYS A 116 10.87 24.93 7.77
C LYS A 116 9.37 25.21 7.86
N VAL A 117 8.80 25.18 9.06
CA VAL A 117 7.39 25.47 9.31
C VAL A 117 7.07 26.93 9.01
N GLU A 118 7.90 27.87 9.47
CA GLU A 118 7.75 29.30 9.16
C GLU A 118 7.80 29.55 7.66
N GLN A 119 8.81 29.01 6.97
CA GLN A 119 8.93 29.15 5.53
C GLN A 119 7.73 28.54 4.80
N ALA A 120 7.22 27.38 5.25
CA ALA A 120 6.03 26.77 4.67
C ALA A 120 4.78 27.64 4.86
N LEU A 121 4.61 28.28 6.01
CA LEU A 121 3.52 29.22 6.27
C LEU A 121 3.63 30.48 5.40
N ILE A 122 4.83 31.04 5.26
CA ILE A 122 5.11 32.18 4.36
C ILE A 122 4.77 31.83 2.92
N ASN A 123 5.15 30.63 2.48
CA ASN A 123 4.82 30.10 1.15
C ASN A 123 3.34 29.73 0.98
N GLY A 124 2.50 29.92 2.00
CA GLY A 124 1.06 29.69 1.94
C GLY A 124 0.63 28.24 2.07
N ALA A 125 1.49 27.34 2.57
CA ALA A 125 1.11 25.96 2.85
C ALA A 125 0.05 25.92 3.98
N PRO A 126 -1.04 25.13 3.83
CA PRO A 126 -2.07 25.05 4.85
C PRO A 126 -1.56 24.27 6.07
N ILE A 127 -2.12 24.55 7.26
CA ILE A 127 -1.76 23.80 8.48
C ILE A 127 -1.92 22.29 8.26
N GLY A 128 -3.00 21.86 7.59
CA GLY A 128 -3.25 20.45 7.31
C GLY A 128 -2.11 19.76 6.55
N GLN A 129 -1.45 20.48 5.64
CA GLN A 129 -0.26 19.97 4.95
C GLN A 129 0.91 19.86 5.93
N ILE A 130 1.19 20.93 6.68
CA ILE A 130 2.31 21.01 7.62
C ILE A 130 2.20 19.96 8.74
N THR A 131 1.00 19.73 9.30
CA THR A 131 0.80 18.89 10.49
C THR A 131 0.31 17.47 10.20
N HIS A 132 -0.39 17.27 9.09
CA HIS A 132 -0.98 15.97 8.74
C HIS A 132 -0.54 15.46 7.38
N GLY A 133 0.17 16.26 6.57
CA GLY A 133 0.52 15.87 5.20
C GLY A 133 -0.69 15.89 4.25
N HIS A 134 -1.71 16.71 4.52
CA HIS A 134 -2.83 16.89 3.59
C HIS A 134 -2.48 17.97 2.55
N PRO A 135 -2.09 17.59 1.33
CA PRO A 135 -1.86 18.56 0.25
C PRO A 135 -3.12 19.39 -0.05
N MET A 136 -2.93 20.58 -0.60
CA MET A 136 -4.04 21.41 -1.11
C MET A 136 -4.83 20.71 -2.22
N GLY A 137 -6.12 21.01 -2.32
CA GLY A 137 -7.00 20.51 -3.38
C GLY A 137 -7.59 19.12 -3.14
N GLY A 138 -7.49 18.57 -1.93
CA GLY A 138 -8.12 17.29 -1.58
C GLY A 138 -7.41 16.06 -2.14
N ARG A 139 -6.13 16.19 -2.50
CA ARG A 139 -5.30 15.05 -2.90
C ARG A 139 -5.08 14.09 -1.70
N PRO A 140 -4.74 12.82 -1.97
CA PRO A 140 -4.42 11.86 -0.92
C PRO A 140 -3.33 12.37 0.01
N LYS A 141 -3.36 11.89 1.26
CA LYS A 141 -2.40 12.24 2.29
C LYS A 141 -0.99 11.81 1.89
N ASP A 142 -0.04 12.75 1.91
CA ASP A 142 1.37 12.53 1.63
C ASP A 142 2.20 12.88 2.89
N LEU A 143 2.78 11.85 3.52
CA LEU A 143 3.55 12.00 4.75
C LEU A 143 4.87 12.74 4.55
N SER A 144 5.39 12.83 3.33
CA SER A 144 6.61 13.60 3.03
C SER A 144 6.41 15.11 3.24
N LEU A 145 5.16 15.57 3.13
CA LEU A 145 4.79 16.97 3.35
C LEU A 145 4.60 17.32 4.84
N LYS A 146 4.50 16.32 5.72
CA LYS A 146 4.35 16.55 7.17
C LYS A 146 5.68 17.01 7.75
N LEU A 147 5.72 18.26 8.22
CA LEU A 147 6.92 18.84 8.83
C LEU A 147 6.95 18.65 10.35
N VAL A 148 5.79 18.69 11.01
CA VAL A 148 5.70 18.64 12.47
C VAL A 148 4.41 17.96 12.93
N ASP A 149 4.38 17.47 14.16
CA ASP A 149 3.14 16.95 14.74
C ASP A 149 2.16 18.07 15.12
N ALA A 150 0.86 17.83 14.95
CA ALA A 150 -0.19 18.80 15.24
C ALA A 150 -0.16 19.28 16.70
N MET A 151 0.15 18.40 17.66
CA MET A 151 0.19 18.78 19.07
C MET A 151 1.43 19.61 19.39
N THR A 152 2.58 19.29 18.78
CA THR A 152 3.80 20.09 18.86
C THR A 152 3.59 21.49 18.27
N PHE A 153 2.93 21.58 17.12
CA PHE A 153 2.58 22.86 16.48
C PHE A 153 1.64 23.69 17.36
N ALA A 154 0.57 23.08 17.89
CA ALA A 154 -0.36 23.76 18.78
C ALA A 154 0.30 24.23 20.09
N ARG A 155 1.22 23.43 20.65
CA ARG A 155 2.02 23.85 21.81
C ARG A 155 2.89 25.06 21.48
N LYS A 156 3.65 25.03 20.38
CA LYS A 156 4.53 26.15 20.00
C LYS A 156 3.75 27.45 19.82
N ARG A 157 2.54 27.41 19.26
CA ARG A 157 1.64 28.57 19.17
C ARG A 157 1.21 29.13 20.54
N ARG A 158 1.04 28.28 21.56
CA ARG A 158 0.72 28.74 22.92
C ARG A 158 1.92 29.35 23.64
N GLU A 159 3.11 28.82 23.38
CA GLU A 159 4.37 29.26 24.03
C GLU A 159 4.98 30.50 23.36
N ASP A 160 4.72 30.72 22.07
CA ASP A 160 5.33 31.78 21.27
C ASP A 160 4.24 32.66 20.60
N PRO A 161 3.90 33.82 21.21
CA PRO A 161 2.88 34.72 20.69
C PRO A 161 3.20 35.29 19.31
N VAL A 162 4.47 35.49 18.98
CA VAL A 162 4.91 36.02 17.68
C VAL A 162 4.62 34.99 16.59
N PHE A 163 4.95 33.73 16.85
CA PHE A 163 4.61 32.64 15.94
C PHE A 163 3.09 32.47 15.78
N ASP A 164 2.30 32.61 16.86
CA ASP A 164 0.84 32.54 16.75
C ASP A 164 0.25 33.67 15.89
N ALA A 165 0.78 34.89 16.02
CA ALA A 165 0.38 36.03 15.20
C ALA A 165 0.64 35.76 13.71
N LEU A 166 1.84 35.27 13.36
CA LEU A 166 2.19 34.85 12.00
C LEU A 166 1.21 33.80 11.46
N VAL A 167 0.92 32.77 12.27
CA VAL A 167 0.01 31.69 11.90
C VAL A 167 -1.39 32.24 11.62
N ARG A 168 -1.94 33.10 12.48
CA ARG A 168 -3.27 33.72 12.29
C ARG A 168 -3.33 34.56 11.01
N GLU A 169 -2.30 35.38 10.77
CA GLU A 169 -2.20 36.22 9.58
C GLU A 169 -2.24 35.37 8.30
N LYS A 170 -1.41 34.32 8.21
CA LYS A 170 -1.34 33.49 7.01
C LYS A 170 -2.56 32.59 6.80
N ILE A 171 -3.31 32.26 7.85
CA ILE A 171 -4.52 31.42 7.76
C ILE A 171 -5.78 32.22 7.44
N ALA A 172 -5.80 33.52 7.68
CA ALA A 172 -7.00 34.35 7.51
C ALA A 172 -7.70 34.11 6.14
N LEU A 173 -6.91 33.93 5.07
CA LEU A 173 -7.42 33.67 3.71
C LEU A 173 -7.42 32.19 3.31
N SER A 174 -6.93 31.28 4.16
CA SER A 174 -6.76 29.86 3.83
C SER A 174 -8.09 29.17 3.53
N ARG A 175 -9.17 29.52 4.25
CA ARG A 175 -10.52 28.97 3.99
C ARG A 175 -11.05 29.39 2.61
N ALA A 176 -10.85 30.64 2.22
CA ALA A 176 -11.27 31.15 0.91
C ALA A 176 -10.50 30.46 -0.21
N ARG A 177 -9.17 30.35 -0.09
CA ARG A 177 -8.32 29.63 -1.05
C ARG A 177 -8.72 28.16 -1.17
N GLY A 178 -8.93 27.47 -0.04
CA GLY A 178 -9.36 26.07 -0.04
C GLY A 178 -10.69 25.84 -0.76
N ARG A 179 -11.68 26.73 -0.56
CA ARG A 179 -12.95 26.69 -1.30
C ARG A 179 -12.75 26.95 -2.79
N GLN A 180 -11.92 27.93 -3.16
CA GLN A 180 -11.62 28.23 -4.56
C GLN A 180 -10.98 27.03 -5.27
N PHE A 181 -9.98 26.39 -4.66
CA PHE A 181 -9.37 25.17 -5.22
C PHE A 181 -10.37 24.02 -5.35
N ALA A 182 -11.23 23.80 -4.35
CA ALA A 182 -12.27 22.78 -4.42
C ALA A 182 -13.25 23.05 -5.56
N LEU A 183 -13.65 24.31 -5.77
CA LEU A 183 -14.51 24.71 -6.88
C LEU A 183 -13.82 24.53 -8.24
N VAL A 184 -12.55 24.92 -8.37
CA VAL A 184 -11.76 24.70 -9.58
C VAL A 184 -11.68 23.21 -9.88
N HIS A 185 -11.33 22.36 -8.91
CA HIS A 185 -11.27 20.91 -9.11
C HIS A 185 -12.64 20.32 -9.46
N ARG A 186 -13.72 20.76 -8.81
CA ARG A 186 -15.08 20.34 -9.15
C ARG A 186 -15.42 20.73 -10.58
N ARG A 187 -15.13 21.97 -10.98
CA ARG A 187 -15.32 22.46 -12.36
C ARG A 187 -14.48 21.66 -13.34
N THR A 188 -13.19 21.46 -13.10
CA THR A 188 -12.34 20.64 -13.95
C THR A 188 -12.85 19.21 -14.06
N ARG A 189 -13.37 18.62 -12.98
CA ARG A 189 -13.99 17.28 -13.01
C ARG A 189 -15.28 17.27 -13.82
N ILE A 190 -16.13 18.28 -13.67
CA ILE A 190 -17.36 18.44 -14.46
C ILE A 190 -17.02 18.64 -15.93
N ILE A 191 -16.07 19.53 -16.25
CA ILE A 191 -15.60 19.77 -17.62
C ILE A 191 -15.02 18.49 -18.21
N ARG A 192 -14.23 17.72 -17.46
CA ARG A 192 -13.73 16.42 -17.92
C ARG A 192 -14.82 15.37 -18.11
N ALA A 193 -15.87 15.41 -17.30
CA ALA A 193 -17.02 14.50 -17.42
C ALA A 193 -17.97 14.94 -18.56
N GLN A 194 -18.09 16.24 -18.82
CA GLN A 194 -18.86 16.82 -19.92
C GLN A 194 -18.13 16.67 -21.25
N ASN A 195 -16.80 16.84 -21.24
CA ASN A 195 -15.90 16.53 -22.34
C ASN A 195 -15.36 15.10 -22.21
N ASP A 196 -16.18 14.17 -21.73
CA ASP A 196 -15.86 12.76 -21.79
C ASP A 196 -16.11 12.26 -23.22
N THR A 197 -15.39 12.87 -24.15
CA THR A 197 -15.32 12.49 -25.55
C THR A 197 -15.18 10.97 -25.68
N PHE A 198 -14.40 10.36 -24.79
CA PHE A 198 -14.17 8.93 -24.80
C PHE A 198 -15.43 8.10 -24.51
N SER A 199 -16.31 8.53 -23.59
CA SER A 199 -17.59 7.84 -23.37
C SER A 199 -18.58 8.07 -24.49
N VAL A 200 -18.61 9.28 -25.08
CA VAL A 200 -19.41 9.56 -26.29
C VAL A 200 -18.96 8.68 -27.44
N LEU A 201 -17.67 8.60 -27.72
CA LEU A 201 -17.11 7.74 -28.77
C LEU A 201 -17.40 6.25 -28.50
N ARG A 202 -17.27 5.79 -27.24
CA ARG A 202 -17.63 4.42 -26.85
C ARG A 202 -19.10 4.09 -27.06
N ALA A 203 -20.00 5.06 -26.88
CA ALA A 203 -21.42 4.87 -27.13
C ALA A 203 -21.75 4.80 -28.62
N VAL A 204 -20.97 5.47 -29.47
CA VAL A 204 -21.16 5.51 -30.92
C VAL A 204 -20.59 4.26 -31.62
N VAL A 205 -19.47 3.72 -31.15
CA VAL A 205 -18.85 2.54 -31.77
C VAL A 205 -19.61 1.26 -31.37
N PRO A 206 -20.03 0.40 -32.34
CA PRO A 206 -20.81 -0.79 -32.05
C PRO A 206 -20.14 -1.75 -31.06
N MET A 207 -20.90 -2.20 -30.05
CA MET A 207 -20.43 -3.16 -29.04
C MET A 207 -20.18 -4.57 -29.60
N SER A 208 -20.67 -4.87 -30.80
CA SER A 208 -20.48 -6.15 -31.49
C SER A 208 -19.07 -6.34 -32.06
N LEU A 209 -18.26 -5.27 -32.12
CA LEU A 209 -16.87 -5.37 -32.57
C LEU A 209 -15.98 -6.00 -31.49
N PRO A 210 -14.95 -6.77 -31.88
CA PRO A 210 -13.88 -7.20 -30.98
C PRO A 210 -13.29 -6.01 -30.22
N ARG A 211 -12.86 -6.25 -28.97
CA ARG A 211 -12.46 -5.18 -28.06
C ARG A 211 -11.28 -4.38 -28.59
N ASP A 212 -10.29 -5.07 -29.14
CA ASP A 212 -9.10 -4.56 -29.81
C ASP A 212 -9.47 -3.65 -30.99
N VAL A 213 -10.30 -4.15 -31.93
CA VAL A 213 -10.80 -3.36 -33.07
C VAL A 213 -11.55 -2.11 -32.61
N ARG A 214 -12.38 -2.25 -31.58
CA ARG A 214 -13.16 -1.14 -31.03
C ARG A 214 -12.26 -0.07 -30.40
N ASP A 215 -11.28 -0.47 -29.59
CA ASP A 215 -10.37 0.47 -28.93
C ASP A 215 -9.52 1.23 -29.98
N ASP A 216 -9.09 0.56 -31.06
CA ASP A 216 -8.38 1.20 -32.18
C ASP A 216 -9.25 2.19 -32.97
N VAL A 217 -10.49 1.80 -33.29
CA VAL A 217 -11.46 2.69 -33.96
C VAL A 217 -11.79 3.91 -33.10
N ILE A 218 -11.96 3.73 -31.79
CA ILE A 218 -12.18 4.84 -30.84
C ILE A 218 -10.96 5.77 -30.84
N GLY A 219 -9.74 5.22 -30.83
CA GLY A 219 -8.50 5.99 -30.95
C GLY A 219 -8.48 6.85 -32.20
N ALA A 220 -8.74 6.26 -33.37
CA ALA A 220 -8.76 6.99 -34.64
C ALA A 220 -9.85 8.08 -34.70
N LEU A 221 -11.05 7.80 -34.20
CA LEU A 221 -12.13 8.78 -34.09
C LEU A 221 -11.77 9.92 -33.14
N SER A 222 -11.07 9.62 -32.03
CA SER A 222 -10.64 10.65 -31.08
C SER A 222 -9.64 11.62 -31.69
N VAL A 223 -8.71 11.14 -32.53
CA VAL A 223 -7.77 11.97 -33.29
C VAL A 223 -8.53 12.81 -34.32
N ALA A 224 -9.41 12.21 -35.11
CA ALA A 224 -10.20 12.93 -36.10
C ALA A 224 -11.09 14.02 -35.49
N MET A 225 -11.68 13.76 -34.32
CA MET A 225 -12.51 14.73 -33.61
C MET A 225 -11.69 15.92 -33.09
N LEU A 226 -10.44 15.68 -32.67
CA LEU A 226 -9.51 16.73 -32.24
C LEU A 226 -8.96 17.55 -33.41
N GLU A 227 -8.67 16.93 -34.54
CA GLU A 227 -8.10 17.60 -35.72
C GLU A 227 -9.16 18.37 -36.52
N GLN A 228 -10.33 17.78 -36.73
CA GLN A 228 -11.36 18.31 -37.63
C GLN A 228 -12.52 19.01 -36.91
N HIS A 229 -12.44 19.17 -35.58
CA HIS A 229 -13.47 19.79 -34.74
C HIS A 229 -14.86 19.17 -34.94
N TRP A 230 -14.94 17.84 -35.09
CA TRP A 230 -16.21 17.15 -35.33
C TRP A 230 -17.13 17.24 -34.11
N ASN A 231 -18.42 17.47 -34.37
CA ASN A 231 -19.47 17.30 -33.38
C ASN A 231 -19.92 15.82 -33.27
N GLU A 232 -20.66 15.50 -32.22
CA GLU A 232 -21.11 14.13 -31.92
C GLU A 232 -21.91 13.48 -33.08
N GLU A 233 -22.69 14.27 -33.80
CA GLU A 233 -23.50 13.79 -34.92
C GLU A 233 -22.64 13.42 -36.14
N GLN A 234 -21.61 14.23 -36.43
CA GLN A 234 -20.61 13.93 -37.46
C GLN A 234 -19.83 12.66 -37.12
N VAL A 235 -19.49 12.44 -35.84
CA VAL A 235 -18.86 11.18 -35.41
C VAL A 235 -19.78 9.99 -35.71
N ARG A 236 -21.09 10.06 -35.39
CA ARG A 236 -22.04 8.98 -35.70
C ARG A 236 -22.14 8.67 -37.18
N GLN A 237 -22.18 9.69 -38.01
CA GLN A 237 -22.27 9.53 -39.47
C GLN A 237 -21.01 8.89 -40.06
N ASN A 238 -19.83 9.18 -39.48
CA ASN A 238 -18.55 8.73 -40.01
C ASN A 238 -18.00 7.46 -39.35
N VAL A 239 -18.58 6.96 -38.25
CA VAL A 239 -18.08 5.79 -37.50
C VAL A 239 -17.84 4.56 -38.41
N ARG A 240 -18.74 4.31 -39.37
CA ARG A 240 -18.62 3.18 -40.31
C ARG A 240 -17.40 3.32 -41.23
N ALA A 241 -17.04 4.54 -41.62
CA ALA A 241 -15.87 4.76 -42.46
C ALA A 241 -14.58 4.38 -41.72
N PHE A 242 -14.46 4.67 -40.42
CA PHE A 242 -13.31 4.27 -39.61
C PHE A 242 -13.26 2.78 -39.36
N ILE A 243 -14.40 2.13 -39.11
CA ILE A 243 -14.46 0.67 -38.98
C ILE A 243 -13.99 0.01 -40.29
N ASN A 244 -14.50 0.48 -41.43
CA ASN A 244 -14.10 -0.02 -42.74
C ASN A 244 -12.63 0.27 -43.04
N ALA A 245 -12.11 1.45 -42.66
CA ALA A 245 -10.72 1.82 -42.84
C ALA A 245 -9.79 0.92 -41.99
N HIS A 246 -10.15 0.65 -40.74
CA HIS A 246 -9.43 -0.29 -39.88
C HIS A 246 -9.39 -1.68 -40.54
N TYR A 247 -10.53 -2.25 -40.92
CA TYR A 247 -10.53 -3.54 -41.60
C TYR A 247 -9.75 -3.53 -42.93
N ARG A 248 -9.80 -2.46 -43.72
CA ARG A 248 -8.97 -2.32 -44.94
C ARG A 248 -7.47 -2.30 -44.64
N GLN A 249 -7.05 -1.58 -43.60
CA GLN A 249 -5.65 -1.49 -43.20
C GLN A 249 -5.11 -2.84 -42.69
N PHE A 250 -5.96 -3.63 -42.02
CA PHE A 250 -5.61 -4.94 -41.49
C PHE A 250 -5.99 -6.11 -42.41
N THR A 251 -6.69 -5.87 -43.53
CA THR A 251 -6.86 -6.86 -44.63
C THR A 251 -5.58 -7.15 -45.40
N LYS A 252 -4.43 -6.61 -44.97
CA LYS A 252 -3.12 -7.13 -45.36
C LYS A 252 -2.94 -8.63 -45.01
N PHE A 253 -3.83 -9.19 -44.18
CA PHE A 253 -3.97 -10.64 -43.91
C PHE A 253 -5.31 -11.24 -44.36
N GLY A 254 -6.06 -10.59 -45.26
CA GLY A 254 -7.21 -11.20 -45.95
C GLY A 254 -6.76 -12.40 -46.79
N PRO A 255 -7.67 -13.24 -47.33
CA PRO A 255 -7.29 -14.38 -48.14
C PRO A 255 -6.47 -13.90 -49.35
N ILE A 256 -5.15 -14.04 -49.25
CA ILE A 256 -4.24 -13.78 -50.35
C ILE A 256 -4.48 -14.91 -51.34
N SER A 257 -4.84 -14.57 -52.58
CA SER A 257 -4.96 -15.56 -53.63
C SER A 257 -3.63 -16.30 -53.77
N LEU A 258 -3.67 -17.63 -53.74
CA LEU A 258 -2.47 -18.44 -53.94
C LEU A 258 -1.90 -18.29 -55.36
N ASP A 259 -2.71 -17.77 -56.29
CA ASP A 259 -2.33 -17.50 -57.67
C ASP A 259 -1.67 -16.11 -57.84
N LEU A 260 -1.51 -15.33 -56.76
CA LEU A 260 -0.81 -14.05 -56.83
C LEU A 260 0.69 -14.32 -57.09
N PRO A 261 1.33 -13.63 -58.06
CA PRO A 261 2.76 -13.75 -58.29
C PRO A 261 3.54 -13.37 -57.02
N LEU A 262 4.57 -14.16 -56.72
CA LEU A 262 5.39 -14.00 -55.51
C LEU A 262 6.19 -12.70 -55.51
N PHE A 263 6.59 -12.24 -56.71
CA PHE A 263 7.30 -10.98 -56.96
C PHE A 263 6.83 -10.36 -58.29
N ASP A 264 6.98 -9.04 -58.43
CA ASP A 264 6.64 -8.35 -59.68
C ASP A 264 7.54 -8.85 -60.83
N GLY A 265 6.91 -9.40 -61.88
CA GLY A 265 7.60 -9.96 -63.06
C GLY A 265 7.99 -11.44 -62.94
N SER A 266 7.67 -12.10 -61.81
CA SER A 266 7.87 -13.53 -61.63
C SER A 266 6.66 -14.33 -62.10
N SER A 267 6.88 -15.46 -62.78
CA SER A 267 5.83 -16.45 -63.08
C SER A 267 5.53 -17.40 -61.92
N ALA A 268 6.33 -17.37 -60.85
CA ALA A 268 6.10 -18.16 -59.66
C ALA A 268 4.99 -17.52 -58.80
N THR A 269 4.06 -18.35 -58.37
CA THR A 269 2.90 -18.00 -57.56
C THR A 269 3.12 -18.40 -56.09
N LEU A 270 2.35 -17.82 -55.17
CA LEU A 270 2.37 -18.22 -53.75
C LEU A 270 2.11 -19.72 -53.55
N LYS A 271 1.31 -20.35 -54.43
CA LYS A 271 1.06 -21.80 -54.44
C LYS A 271 2.34 -22.62 -54.58
N ASP A 272 3.32 -22.12 -55.32
CA ASP A 272 4.59 -22.83 -55.59
C ASP A 272 5.51 -22.89 -54.36
N THR A 273 5.25 -22.06 -53.35
CA THR A 273 5.97 -22.08 -52.08
C THR A 273 5.37 -23.04 -51.05
N ILE A 274 4.18 -23.59 -51.31
CA ILE A 274 3.52 -24.55 -50.42
C ILE A 274 4.05 -25.95 -50.75
N VAL A 275 5.13 -26.34 -50.08
CA VAL A 275 5.71 -27.68 -50.23
C VAL A 275 4.87 -28.69 -49.45
N ARG A 276 4.35 -29.74 -50.12
CA ARG A 276 3.82 -30.94 -49.45
C ARG A 276 4.98 -31.64 -48.76
N GLY A 277 5.12 -31.50 -47.45
CA GLY A 277 6.21 -32.18 -46.74
C GLY A 277 6.42 -31.84 -45.28
N LEU A 278 5.37 -31.55 -44.50
CA LEU A 278 5.51 -31.50 -43.04
C LEU A 278 4.73 -32.57 -42.28
N TRP A 279 3.82 -33.31 -42.95
CA TRP A 279 2.98 -34.33 -42.31
C TRP A 279 2.58 -35.49 -43.25
N ASP A 280 3.36 -35.75 -44.30
CA ASP A 280 3.33 -37.03 -45.02
C ASP A 280 4.55 -37.85 -44.60
#